data_AF-A0A0B1TG93-F1
#
_entry.id   AF-A0A0B1TG93-F1
#
_cell.length_a   1.000
_cell.length_b   1.000
_cell.length_c   1.000
_cell.angle_alpha   90.00
_cell.angle_beta   90.00
_cell.angle_gamma   90.00
#
_symmetry.space_group_name_H-M   'P 1'
#
loop_
_entity.id
_entity.type
_entity.pdbx_description
1 polymer ?
#
loop_
_entity_poly.entity_id
_entity_poly.type
_entity_poly.pdbx_seq_one_letter_code
_entity_poly.pdbx_strand_id
1 'polypeptide(L)' 'MVALNFQTNCIEMLMNHAMFEQTSCIGYVKKPRCLNDPPPDFDPYSNKVLFCMPATLRVTQNLLTIC' A
#
# COMPACT_ATOMS: atom_id res chain seq x y z
N MET A 1 4.96 14.48 -2.32
CA MET A 1 5.00 14.24 -0.86
C MET A 1 3.59 14.44 -0.34
N VAL A 2 3.15 13.61 0.61
CA VAL A 2 1.87 13.79 1.30
C VAL A 2 2.20 14.21 2.72
N ALA A 3 1.85 15.44 3.09
CA ALA A 3 2.13 16.00 4.40
C ALA A 3 0.90 15.81 5.31
N LEU A 4 1.14 15.40 6.55
CA LEU A 4 0.10 15.18 7.55
C LEU A 4 0.43 15.92 8.84
N ASN A 5 -0.60 16.13 9.66
CA ASN A 5 -0.49 16.76 10.97
C ASN A 5 -0.06 15.72 12.02
N PHE A 6 1.23 15.69 12.36
CA PHE A 6 1.80 14.74 13.33
C PHE A 6 1.20 14.87 14.74
N GLN A 7 0.69 16.04 15.09
CA GLN A 7 0.05 16.30 16.38
C GLN A 7 -1.32 15.63 16.54
N THR A 8 -1.89 15.04 15.49
CA THR A 8 -3.23 14.46 15.50
C THR A 8 -3.15 12.94 15.40
N ASN A 9 -3.64 12.23 16.43
CA ASN A 9 -3.75 10.78 16.39
C ASN A 9 -5.02 10.35 15.63
N CYS A 10 -4.93 10.30 14.30
CA CYS A 10 -6.02 9.93 13.40
C CYS A 10 -5.64 8.74 12.49
N ILE A 11 -6.62 8.18 11.78
CA ILE A 11 -6.42 6.99 10.96
C ILE A 11 -5.40 7.21 9.84
N GLU A 12 -5.33 8.41 9.29
CA GLU A 12 -4.39 8.80 8.24
C GLU A 12 -2.95 8.76 8.78
N MET A 13 -2.74 9.22 10.02
CA MET A 13 -1.43 9.13 10.68
C MET A 13 -1.05 7.69 11.00
N LEU A 14 -2.00 6.86 11.42
CA LEU A 14 -1.76 5.42 11.61
C LEU A 14 -1.35 4.73 10.31
N MET A 15 -2.03 5.02 9.19
CA MET A 15 -1.64 4.51 7.87
C MET A 15 -0.26 5.01 7.45
N ASN A 16 0.06 6.28 7.72
CA ASN A 16 1.37 6.85 7.43
C ASN A 16 2.49 6.13 8.21
N HIS A 17 2.28 5.87 9.50
CA HIS A 17 3.21 5.09 10.31
C HIS A 17 3.42 3.68 9.74
N ALA A 18 2.35 2.94 9.50
CA ALA A 18 2.41 1.58 8.95
C ALA A 18 3.14 1.54 7.58
N MET A 19 2.95 2.56 6.75
CA MET A 19 3.63 2.65 5.44
C MET A 19 5.14 2.79 5.59
N PHE A 20 5.64 3.60 6.52
CA PHE A 20 7.09 3.82 6.69
C PHE A 20 7.80 2.74 7.51
N GLU A 21 7.08 1.92 8.29
CA GLU A 21 7.64 0.78 9.02
C GLU A 21 8.27 -0.27 8.09
N GLN A 22 7.76 -0.42 6.87
CA GLN A 22 8.24 -1.42 5.90
C GLN A 22 9.70 -1.23 5.47
N THR A 23 10.25 -0.02 5.62
CA THR A 23 11.63 0.33 5.24
C THR A 23 12.43 0.81 6.45
N SER A 24 12.27 0.16 7.60
CA SER A 24 13.00 0.49 8.85
C SER A 24 12.87 1.96 9.27
N CYS A 25 11.73 2.59 8.95
CA CYS A 25 11.43 3.98 9.32
C CYS A 25 12.38 5.06 8.75
N ILE A 26 13.14 4.77 7.69
CA ILE A 26 14.10 5.75 7.11
C ILE A 26 13.45 6.92 6.35
N GLY A 27 12.12 6.92 6.22
CA GLY A 27 11.37 7.98 5.54
C GLY A 27 11.29 7.87 4.02
N TYR A 28 11.78 6.78 3.43
CA TYR A 28 11.74 6.54 1.98
C TYR A 28 11.17 5.16 1.65
N VAL A 29 10.08 5.12 0.90
CA VAL A 29 9.47 3.90 0.37
C VAL A 29 9.47 3.95 -1.15
N LYS A 30 9.97 2.90 -1.80
CA LYS A 30 9.97 2.79 -3.26
C LYS A 30 8.54 2.61 -3.77
N LYS A 31 8.13 3.44 -4.73
CA LYS A 31 6.80 3.30 -5.36
C LYS A 31 6.63 1.94 -6.06
N PRO A 32 5.41 1.39 -6.12
CA PRO A 32 5.07 0.25 -6.97
C PRO A 32 5.53 0.45 -8.42
N ARG A 33 5.94 -0.62 -9.09
CA ARG A 33 6.46 -0.59 -10.47
C ARG A 33 5.50 0.07 -11.45
N CYS A 34 4.20 -0.24 -11.36
CA CYS A 34 3.16 0.33 -12.21
C CYS A 34 2.99 1.87 -12.08
N LEU A 35 3.53 2.50 -11.04
CA LEU A 35 3.52 3.96 -10.90
C LEU A 35 4.81 4.63 -11.40
N ASN A 36 5.90 3.86 -11.53
CA ASN A 36 7.14 4.37 -12.11
C ASN A 36 7.17 4.14 -13.62
N ASP A 37 6.70 2.98 -14.06
CA ASP A 37 6.62 2.54 -15.47
C ASP A 37 5.18 2.09 -15.77
N PRO A 38 4.22 3.02 -15.95
CA PRO A 38 2.82 2.68 -16.10
C PRO A 38 2.55 1.97 -17.43
N PRO A 39 1.89 0.79 -17.43
CA PRO A 39 1.39 0.22 -18.67
C PRO A 39 0.26 1.08 -19.25
N PRO A 40 -0.05 0.96 -20.56
CA PRO A 40 -0.95 1.88 -21.27
C PRO A 40 -2.34 2.02 -20.65
N ASP A 41 -2.86 0.94 -20.07
CA ASP A 41 -4.22 0.87 -19.52
C ASP A 41 -4.22 0.88 -17.96
N PHE A 42 -3.14 1.35 -17.33
CA PHE A 42 -3.12 1.46 -15.87
C PHE A 42 -4.04 2.59 -15.39
N ASP A 43 -5.12 2.20 -14.72
CA ASP A 43 -6.00 3.10 -14.01
C ASP A 43 -6.22 2.56 -12.58
N PRO A 44 -5.76 3.28 -11.53
CA PRO A 44 -5.93 2.85 -10.15
C PRO A 44 -7.39 2.81 -9.69
N TYR A 45 -8.31 3.43 -10.44
CA TYR A 45 -9.75 3.43 -10.15
C TYR A 45 -10.54 2.42 -11.01
N SER A 46 -9.86 1.68 -11.88
CA SER A 46 -10.49 0.67 -12.73
C SER A 46 -10.83 -0.59 -11.94
N ASN A 47 -12.00 -1.17 -12.21
CA ASN A 47 -12.39 -2.48 -11.69
C ASN A 47 -11.72 -3.65 -12.44
N LYS A 48 -10.88 -3.37 -13.45
CA LYS A 48 -10.16 -4.39 -14.22
C LYS A 48 -8.80 -4.65 -13.59
N VAL A 49 -8.58 -5.88 -13.13
CA VAL A 49 -7.27 -6.32 -12.62
C VAL A 49 -6.44 -6.84 -13.79
N LEU A 50 -5.59 -5.98 -14.36
CA LEU A 50 -4.83 -6.30 -15.57
C LEU A 50 -3.42 -6.87 -15.29
N PHE A 51 -2.87 -6.66 -14.10
CA PHE A 51 -1.42 -6.86 -13.84
C PHE A 51 -1.09 -7.52 -12.49
N CYS A 52 -2.08 -8.05 -11.77
CA CYS A 52 -1.87 -8.65 -10.45
C CYS A 52 -2.09 -10.16 -10.54
N MET A 53 -1.10 -10.95 -10.10
CA MET A 53 -1.38 -12.34 -9.72
C MET A 53 -2.41 -12.27 -8.59
N PRO A 54 -3.64 -12.77 -8.77
CA PRO A 54 -4.63 -12.75 -7.70
C PRO A 54 -4.13 -13.63 -6.56
N ALA A 55 -3.68 -12.99 -5.48
CA ALA A 55 -3.39 -13.67 -4.23
C ALA A 55 -4.69 -13.77 -3.43
N THR A 56 -5.04 -14.96 -2.95
CA THR A 56 -6.20 -15.11 -2.08
C THR A 56 -5.75 -14.92 -0.64
N LEU A 57 -6.21 -13.86 0.02
CA LEU A 57 -5.93 -13.65 1.42
C LEU A 57 -7.04 -14.27 2.29
N ARG A 58 -6.68 -15.22 3.16
CA ARG A 58 -7.57 -15.73 4.21
C ARG A 58 -7.13 -15.18 5.56
N VAL A 59 -8.03 -14.43 6.19
CA VAL A 59 -7.84 -13.92 7.55
C VAL A 59 -8.60 -14.82 8.51
N THR A 60 -7.88 -15.52 9.38
CA THR A 60 -8.45 -16.15 10.58
C THR A 60 -8.02 -15.34 11.79
N GLN A 61 -8.75 -15.43 12.91
CA GLN A 61 -8.68 -14.48 14.03
C GLN A 61 -7.26 -14.13 14.53
N ASN A 62 -6.24 -14.94 14.28
CA ASN A 62 -4.83 -14.66 14.60
C ASN A 62 -3.83 -15.11 13.51
N LEU A 63 -4.28 -15.40 12.28
CA LEU A 63 -3.38 -15.87 11.22
C LEU A 63 -3.79 -15.29 9.86
N LEU A 64 -2.85 -14.59 9.23
CA LEU A 64 -2.92 -14.22 7.83
C LEU A 64 -2.30 -15.36 7.01
N THR A 65 -3.08 -15.95 6.10
CA THR A 65 -2.57 -16.93 5.12
C THR A 65 -2.77 -16.39 3.72
N ILE A 66 -1.69 -16.35 2.95
CA ILE A 66 -1.71 -16.07 1.51
C ILE A 66 -1.81 -17.43 0.82
N CYS A 67 -2.94 -17.67 0.15
CA CYS A 67 -3.23 -18.88 -0.61
C CYS A 67 -3.01 -18.66 -2.12
#